data_AF-D3DC22-F1
#
_entry.id   AF-D3DC22-F1
#
_cell.length_a   1.000
_cell.length_b   1.000
_cell.length_c   1.000
_cell.angle_alpha   90.00
_cell.angle_beta   90.00
_cell.angle_gamma   90.00
#
_symmetry.space_group_name_H-M   'P 1'
#
loop_
_entity.id
_entity.type
_entity.pdbx_description
1 polymer ?
#
loop_
_entity_poly.entity_id
_entity_poly.type
_entity_poly.pdbx_seq_one_letter_code
_entity_poly.pdbx_strand_id
1 'polypeptide(L)'
;MSSLSAELLVMAGPAGEQALIRALPRIRGYQLSFAIGALRDGSVPLDADLLIEYIRHPNRFVRYTTLGLLGWRGDATCTPHLLEALARPDRSTWESALLALGVVGDARAVDAILEQLRTHAARKSGPETPFVELELNFLGQHAHERPDALAAARELVVSTWAKRNEEETDWITRFLPQVAPHVQVPLQLPSTEAVTTLKAQMIEHQRRGARILA
;
A
#
# COMPACT_ATOMS: atom_id res chain seq x y z
N MET A 1 28.70 3.10 -0.77
CA MET A 1 27.83 4.10 -1.42
C MET A 1 27.00 4.76 -0.33
N SER A 2 27.02 6.09 -0.22
CA SER A 2 26.16 6.85 0.70
C SER A 2 24.78 7.11 0.06
N SER A 3 23.77 7.48 0.85
CA SER A 3 22.46 7.91 0.32
C SER A 3 22.62 9.01 -0.71
N LEU A 4 23.39 10.04 -0.36
CA LEU A 4 23.69 11.18 -1.24
C LEU A 4 24.30 10.76 -2.59
N SER A 5 25.20 9.76 -2.59
CA SER A 5 25.78 9.30 -3.87
C SER A 5 24.77 8.57 -4.76
N ALA A 6 23.80 7.85 -4.18
CA ALA A 6 22.73 7.21 -4.93
C ALA A 6 21.76 8.25 -5.51
N GLU A 7 21.38 9.23 -4.69
CA GLU A 7 20.51 10.35 -5.08
C GLU A 7 21.15 11.17 -6.20
N LEU A 8 22.44 11.52 -6.08
CA LEU A 8 23.17 12.25 -7.12
C LEU A 8 23.23 11.48 -8.44
N LEU A 9 23.36 10.15 -8.41
CA LEU A 9 23.30 9.33 -9.62
C LEU A 9 21.94 9.41 -10.31
N VAL A 10 20.85 9.35 -9.55
CA VAL A 10 19.49 9.46 -10.11
C VAL A 10 19.23 10.87 -10.63
N MET A 11 19.62 11.91 -9.86
CA MET A 11 19.48 13.32 -10.28
C MET A 11 20.34 13.68 -11.49
N ALA A 12 21.44 12.98 -11.75
CA ALA A 12 22.26 13.15 -12.95
C ALA A 12 21.55 12.68 -14.23
N GLY A 13 20.40 12.01 -14.11
CA GLY A 13 19.52 11.64 -15.22
C GLY A 13 19.48 10.13 -15.52
N PRO A 14 18.82 9.73 -16.62
CA PRO A 14 18.52 8.33 -16.92
C PRO A 14 19.75 7.40 -16.95
N ALA A 15 20.89 7.90 -17.43
CA ALA A 15 22.13 7.11 -17.47
C ALA A 15 22.66 6.77 -16.07
N GLY A 16 22.56 7.70 -15.13
CA GLY A 16 22.99 7.52 -13.75
C GLY A 16 22.02 6.61 -12.98
N GLU A 17 20.72 6.77 -13.19
CA GLU A 17 19.71 5.85 -12.67
C GLU A 17 19.93 4.41 -13.18
N GLN A 18 20.15 4.23 -14.49
CA GLN A 18 20.44 2.90 -15.04
C GLN A 18 21.73 2.30 -14.49
N ALA A 19 22.74 3.14 -14.22
CA ALA A 19 23.97 2.70 -13.56
C ALA A 19 23.70 2.22 -12.13
N LEU A 20 22.85 2.92 -11.38
CA LEU A 20 22.42 2.54 -10.04
C LEU A 20 21.65 1.21 -10.06
N ILE A 21 20.68 1.04 -10.98
CA ILE A 21 19.92 -0.21 -11.16
C ILE A 21 20.87 -1.39 -11.41
N ARG A 22 21.83 -1.24 -12.34
CA ARG A 22 22.84 -2.29 -12.62
C ARG A 22 23.76 -2.58 -11.44
N ALA A 23 23.91 -1.64 -10.51
CA ALA A 23 24.76 -1.77 -9.34
C ALA A 23 24.04 -2.43 -8.15
N LEU A 24 22.70 -2.43 -8.09
CA LEU A 24 21.92 -3.00 -6.97
C LEU A 24 22.41 -4.38 -6.52
N PRO A 25 22.67 -5.37 -7.41
CA PRO A 25 23.09 -6.71 -7.00
C PRO A 25 24.46 -6.75 -6.32
N ARG A 26 25.24 -5.66 -6.35
CA ARG A 26 26.57 -5.54 -5.72
C ARG A 26 26.53 -4.74 -4.41
N ILE A 27 25.42 -4.06 -4.11
CA ILE A 27 25.27 -3.24 -2.91
C ILE A 27 24.81 -4.14 -1.74
N ARG A 28 25.33 -3.90 -0.53
CA ARG A 28 25.10 -4.75 0.65
C ARG A 28 24.64 -3.93 1.85
N GLY A 29 23.97 -4.60 2.79
CA GLY A 29 23.52 -4.00 4.05
C GLY A 29 22.53 -2.86 3.85
N TYR A 30 22.55 -1.87 4.74
CA TYR A 30 21.65 -0.71 4.71
C TYR A 30 21.86 0.21 3.50
N GLN A 31 23.01 0.12 2.84
CA GLN A 31 23.29 0.92 1.64
C GLN A 31 22.37 0.52 0.48
N LEU A 32 21.91 -0.73 0.46
CA LEU A 32 20.98 -1.23 -0.55
C LEU A 32 19.60 -0.58 -0.41
N SER A 33 19.10 -0.37 0.81
CA SER A 33 17.82 0.34 0.99
C SER A 33 17.93 1.79 0.54
N PHE A 34 19.03 2.49 0.83
CA PHE A 34 19.23 3.85 0.31
C PHE A 34 19.32 3.89 -1.22
N ALA A 35 20.00 2.92 -1.83
CA ALA A 35 20.10 2.77 -3.28
C ALA A 35 18.72 2.64 -3.93
N ILE A 36 17.88 1.74 -3.41
CA ILE A 36 16.52 1.51 -3.89
C ILE A 36 15.65 2.75 -3.62
N GLY A 37 15.81 3.39 -2.47
CA GLY A 37 15.06 4.60 -2.11
C GLY A 37 15.33 5.77 -3.06
N ALA A 38 16.59 5.95 -3.49
CA ALA A 38 16.95 6.98 -4.45
C ALA A 38 16.23 6.80 -5.81
N LEU A 39 15.91 5.57 -6.21
CA LEU A 39 15.18 5.30 -7.46
C LEU A 39 13.76 5.86 -7.45
N ARG A 40 13.19 6.26 -6.30
CA ARG A 40 11.85 6.85 -6.23
C ARG A 40 11.72 8.10 -7.09
N ASP A 41 12.76 8.92 -7.14
CA ASP A 41 12.75 10.19 -7.86
C ASP A 41 13.34 10.04 -9.27
N GLY A 42 13.48 8.80 -9.73
CA GLY A 42 13.96 8.44 -11.06
C GLY A 42 12.92 8.56 -12.16
N SER A 43 13.40 8.50 -13.39
CA SER A 43 12.62 8.61 -14.63
C SER A 43 12.69 7.37 -15.54
N VAL A 44 13.62 6.44 -15.29
CA VAL A 44 13.75 5.17 -16.06
C VAL A 44 12.61 4.22 -15.68
N PRO A 45 11.83 3.68 -16.64
CA PRO A 45 10.78 2.71 -16.34
C PRO A 45 11.27 1.58 -15.43
N LEU A 46 10.53 1.35 -14.34
CA LEU A 46 10.90 0.37 -13.34
C LEU A 46 10.38 -1.00 -13.75
N ASP A 47 11.30 -1.92 -14.03
CA ASP A 47 10.94 -3.32 -14.23
C ASP A 47 10.69 -3.98 -12.86
N ALA A 48 9.43 -4.35 -12.62
CA ALA A 48 9.00 -4.97 -11.38
C ALA A 48 9.73 -6.29 -11.11
N ASP A 49 10.12 -7.01 -12.17
CA ASP A 49 10.80 -8.31 -12.03
C ASP A 49 12.23 -8.14 -11.50
N LEU A 50 12.88 -7.00 -11.78
CA LEU A 50 14.17 -6.65 -11.19
C LEU A 50 14.08 -6.43 -9.67
N LEU A 51 12.88 -6.21 -9.12
CA LEU A 51 12.68 -5.90 -7.71
C LEU A 51 12.15 -7.06 -6.87
N ILE A 52 11.80 -8.18 -7.49
CA ILE A 52 11.25 -9.37 -6.79
C ILE A 52 12.21 -9.87 -5.70
N GLU A 53 13.51 -9.89 -5.99
CA GLU A 53 14.49 -10.34 -4.98
C GLU A 53 14.55 -9.41 -3.76
N TYR A 54 14.26 -8.12 -3.95
CA TYR A 54 14.33 -7.12 -2.88
C TYR A 54 13.07 -7.08 -2.01
N ILE A 55 11.87 -7.41 -2.55
CA ILE A 55 10.65 -7.58 -1.73
C ILE A 55 10.74 -8.81 -0.81
N ARG A 56 11.56 -9.81 -1.16
CA ARG A 56 11.82 -11.01 -0.35
C ARG A 56 13.06 -10.89 0.54
N HIS A 57 13.75 -9.77 0.50
CA HIS A 57 15.06 -9.60 1.13
C HIS A 57 14.98 -9.79 2.67
N PRO A 58 15.98 -10.41 3.33
CA PRO A 58 15.94 -10.65 4.78
C PRO A 58 15.95 -9.35 5.59
N ASN A 59 16.63 -8.30 5.11
CA ASN A 59 16.60 -6.98 5.73
C ASN A 59 15.25 -6.29 5.45
N ARG A 60 14.53 -6.00 6.52
CA ARG A 60 13.22 -5.35 6.49
C ARG A 60 13.23 -3.97 5.82
N PHE A 61 14.30 -3.18 5.98
CA PHE A 61 14.40 -1.86 5.36
C PHE A 61 14.46 -1.98 3.83
N VAL A 62 15.19 -2.98 3.32
CA VAL A 62 15.23 -3.26 1.87
C VAL A 62 13.83 -3.62 1.37
N ARG A 63 13.09 -4.48 2.09
CA ARG A 63 11.71 -4.84 1.71
C ARG A 63 10.80 -3.60 1.67
N TYR A 64 10.74 -2.83 2.76
CA TYR A 64 9.82 -1.70 2.87
C TYR A 64 10.13 -0.62 1.82
N THR A 65 11.41 -0.31 1.62
CA THR A 65 11.81 0.67 0.61
C THR A 65 11.49 0.17 -0.80
N THR A 66 11.62 -1.13 -1.06
CA THR A 66 11.24 -1.72 -2.36
C THR A 66 9.73 -1.64 -2.59
N LEU A 67 8.93 -2.00 -1.59
CA LEU A 67 7.46 -1.92 -1.69
C LEU A 67 6.99 -0.47 -1.86
N GLY A 68 7.58 0.46 -1.12
CA GLY A 68 7.32 1.90 -1.30
C GLY A 68 7.71 2.38 -2.70
N LEU A 69 8.85 1.95 -3.24
CA LEU A 69 9.25 2.27 -4.61
C LEU A 69 8.24 1.75 -5.63
N LEU A 70 7.78 0.50 -5.49
CA LEU A 70 6.76 -0.09 -6.34
C LEU A 70 5.42 0.65 -6.23
N GLY A 71 5.03 1.09 -5.03
CA GLY A 71 3.83 1.92 -4.89
C GLY A 71 3.95 3.28 -5.60
N TRP A 72 5.14 3.90 -5.58
CA TRP A 72 5.35 5.23 -6.17
C TRP A 72 5.50 5.22 -7.70
N ARG A 73 6.17 4.21 -8.23
CA ARG A 73 6.59 4.16 -9.64
C ARG A 73 6.10 2.94 -10.39
N GLY A 74 5.63 1.93 -9.68
CA GLY A 74 5.09 0.72 -10.28
C GLY A 74 3.73 0.95 -10.90
N ASP A 75 3.33 0.00 -11.71
CA ASP A 75 2.03 -0.08 -12.33
C ASP A 75 1.36 -1.41 -11.96
N ALA A 76 0.25 -1.73 -12.62
CA ALA A 76 -0.49 -2.95 -12.42
C ALA A 76 0.39 -4.22 -12.58
N THR A 77 1.48 -4.20 -13.36
CA THR A 77 2.36 -5.37 -13.49
C THR A 77 3.00 -5.79 -12.16
N CYS A 78 3.07 -4.89 -11.18
CA CYS A 78 3.60 -5.15 -9.83
C CYS A 78 2.61 -5.91 -8.92
N THR A 79 1.32 -5.93 -9.25
CA THR A 79 0.26 -6.45 -8.36
C THR A 79 0.50 -7.87 -7.87
N PRO A 80 0.91 -8.87 -8.70
CA PRO A 80 1.21 -10.22 -8.22
C PRO A 80 2.30 -10.24 -7.14
N HIS A 81 3.33 -9.40 -7.31
CA HIS A 81 4.46 -9.29 -6.38
C HIS A 81 4.07 -8.60 -5.08
N LEU A 82 3.22 -7.57 -5.16
CA LEU A 82 2.66 -6.90 -3.98
C LEU A 82 1.70 -7.82 -3.20
N LEU A 83 0.91 -8.65 -3.89
CA LEU A 83 0.05 -9.66 -3.25
C LEU A 83 0.87 -10.72 -2.50
N GLU A 84 2.03 -11.12 -3.02
CA GLU A 84 2.94 -12.01 -2.29
C GLU A 84 3.43 -11.34 -0.99
N ALA A 85 3.81 -10.07 -1.05
CA ALA A 85 4.25 -9.32 0.13
C ALA A 85 3.11 -9.13 1.15
N LEU A 86 1.87 -8.94 0.68
CA LEU A 86 0.66 -8.92 1.50
C LEU A 86 0.40 -10.29 2.17
N ALA A 87 0.83 -11.41 1.62
CA ALA A 87 0.64 -12.71 2.26
C ALA A 87 1.65 -12.98 3.40
N ARG A 88 2.63 -12.11 3.63
CA ARG A 88 3.68 -12.33 4.62
C ARG A 88 3.19 -12.04 6.04
N PRO A 89 3.65 -12.80 7.05
CA PRO A 89 3.21 -12.62 8.44
C PRO A 89 3.82 -11.40 9.13
N ASP A 90 4.82 -10.74 8.53
CA ASP A 90 5.43 -9.56 9.13
C ASP A 90 4.60 -8.32 8.83
N ARG A 91 4.10 -7.70 9.91
CA ARG A 91 3.16 -6.58 9.89
C ARG A 91 3.59 -5.46 8.97
N SER A 92 4.84 -5.02 9.07
CA SER A 92 5.32 -3.85 8.34
C SER A 92 5.50 -4.11 6.84
N THR A 93 5.86 -5.34 6.44
CA THR A 93 5.89 -5.72 5.01
C THR A 93 4.48 -5.80 4.45
N TRP A 94 3.56 -6.44 5.18
CA TRP A 94 2.15 -6.49 4.82
C TRP A 94 1.55 -5.09 4.65
N GLU A 95 1.83 -4.17 5.60
CA GLU A 95 1.32 -2.80 5.59
C GLU A 95 1.89 -2.01 4.41
N SER A 96 3.20 -2.14 4.15
CA SER A 96 3.85 -1.50 3.01
C SER A 96 3.30 -2.01 1.68
N ALA A 97 2.95 -3.31 1.59
CA ALA A 97 2.34 -3.90 0.41
C ALA A 97 0.91 -3.39 0.20
N LEU A 98 0.10 -3.29 1.26
CA LEU A 98 -1.24 -2.75 1.19
C LEU A 98 -1.25 -1.28 0.74
N LEU A 99 -0.34 -0.46 1.28
CA LEU A 99 -0.17 0.93 0.84
C LEU A 99 0.21 1.01 -0.64
N ALA A 100 1.20 0.20 -1.06
CA ALA A 100 1.63 0.15 -2.45
C ALA A 100 0.47 -0.26 -3.38
N LEU A 101 -0.32 -1.26 -3.00
CA LEU A 101 -1.52 -1.68 -3.72
C LEU A 101 -2.57 -0.55 -3.80
N GLY A 102 -2.76 0.19 -2.72
CA GLY A 102 -3.65 1.36 -2.67
C GLY A 102 -3.20 2.53 -3.54
N VAL A 103 -1.90 2.70 -3.77
CA VAL A 103 -1.38 3.73 -4.68
C VAL A 103 -1.42 3.26 -6.14
N VAL A 104 -0.99 2.02 -6.40
CA VAL A 104 -1.08 1.37 -7.73
C VAL A 104 -2.53 1.35 -8.20
N GLY A 105 -3.48 0.99 -7.33
CA GLY A 105 -4.90 1.02 -7.60
C GLY A 105 -5.32 0.02 -8.68
N ASP A 106 -4.87 -1.22 -8.56
CA ASP A 106 -5.25 -2.31 -9.46
C ASP A 106 -6.28 -3.23 -8.80
N ALA A 107 -7.47 -3.30 -9.42
CA ALA A 107 -8.61 -4.05 -8.89
C ALA A 107 -8.36 -5.57 -8.74
N ARG A 108 -7.31 -6.12 -9.37
CA ARG A 108 -6.92 -7.53 -9.18
C ARG A 108 -6.57 -7.88 -7.72
N ALA A 109 -6.28 -6.90 -6.87
CA ALA A 109 -6.01 -7.12 -5.44
C ALA A 109 -7.26 -7.13 -4.55
N VAL A 110 -8.45 -6.83 -5.09
CA VAL A 110 -9.71 -6.70 -4.31
C VAL A 110 -10.03 -7.96 -3.51
N ASP A 111 -9.96 -9.14 -4.12
CA ASP A 111 -10.37 -10.38 -3.43
C ASP A 111 -9.41 -10.75 -2.30
N ALA A 112 -8.11 -10.52 -2.49
CA ALA A 112 -7.10 -10.74 -1.48
C ALA A 112 -7.23 -9.78 -0.30
N ILE A 113 -7.50 -8.49 -0.56
CA ILE A 113 -7.67 -7.47 0.47
C ILE A 113 -8.98 -7.68 1.24
N LEU A 114 -10.05 -8.12 0.57
CA LEU A 114 -11.30 -8.48 1.24
C LEU A 114 -11.10 -9.68 2.20
N GLU A 115 -10.27 -10.66 1.83
CA GLU A 115 -9.94 -11.78 2.72
C GLU A 115 -9.10 -11.34 3.94
N GLN A 116 -8.16 -10.41 3.74
CA GLN A 116 -7.42 -9.79 4.85
C GLN A 116 -8.38 -9.03 5.78
N LEU A 117 -9.32 -8.26 5.23
CA LEU A 117 -10.34 -7.56 6.00
C LEU A 117 -11.20 -8.52 6.83
N ARG A 118 -11.58 -9.70 6.32
CA ARG A 118 -12.29 -10.72 7.11
C ARG A 118 -11.51 -11.12 8.35
N THR A 119 -10.20 -11.30 8.20
CA THR A 119 -9.30 -11.69 9.29
C THR A 119 -9.13 -10.56 10.30
N HIS A 120 -8.96 -9.32 9.85
CA HIS A 120 -8.71 -8.16 10.71
C HIS A 120 -9.97 -7.61 11.37
N ALA A 121 -11.07 -7.49 10.65
CA ALA A 121 -12.36 -7.03 11.20
C ALA A 121 -12.92 -7.98 12.28
N ALA A 122 -12.51 -9.24 12.28
CA ALA A 122 -12.89 -10.19 13.33
C ALA A 122 -12.20 -9.91 14.68
N ARG A 123 -11.10 -9.15 14.70
CA ARG A 123 -10.33 -8.82 15.91
C ARG A 123 -10.88 -7.55 16.58
N LYS A 124 -10.60 -7.39 17.88
CA LYS A 124 -10.90 -6.13 18.58
C LYS A 124 -9.83 -5.11 18.22
N SER A 125 -10.26 -3.89 17.98
CA SER A 125 -9.38 -2.81 17.60
C SER A 125 -8.53 -2.34 18.76
N GLY A 126 -7.32 -1.93 18.41
CA GLY A 126 -6.27 -1.48 19.30
C GLY A 126 -5.33 -0.49 18.61
N PRO A 127 -4.33 0.03 19.32
CA PRO A 127 -3.39 1.04 18.79
C PRO A 127 -2.55 0.57 17.60
N GLU A 128 -2.54 -0.73 17.31
CA GLU A 128 -1.88 -1.32 16.14
C GLU A 128 -2.84 -1.57 14.97
N THR A 129 -4.03 -0.94 14.92
CA THR A 129 -5.13 -1.29 13.99
C THR A 129 -5.38 -0.24 12.89
N PRO A 130 -4.37 0.24 12.11
CA PRO A 130 -4.66 0.96 10.88
C PRO A 130 -5.14 0.01 9.75
N PHE A 131 -5.22 -1.30 10.00
CA PHE A 131 -5.45 -2.30 8.97
C PHE A 131 -6.81 -2.16 8.29
N VAL A 132 -7.86 -2.10 9.09
CA VAL A 132 -9.25 -2.03 8.59
C VAL A 132 -9.46 -0.74 7.81
N GLU A 133 -8.89 0.39 8.26
CA GLU A 133 -8.91 1.65 7.52
C GLU A 133 -8.25 1.50 6.14
N LEU A 134 -7.04 0.97 6.07
CA LEU A 134 -6.30 0.85 4.81
C LEU A 134 -7.00 -0.13 3.84
N GLU A 135 -7.52 -1.25 4.36
CA GLU A 135 -8.27 -2.23 3.57
C GLU A 135 -9.57 -1.65 3.05
N LEU A 136 -10.36 -0.97 3.91
CA LEU A 136 -11.61 -0.32 3.51
C LEU A 136 -11.36 0.81 2.52
N ASN A 137 -10.27 1.57 2.69
CA ASN A 137 -9.88 2.60 1.75
C ASN A 137 -9.63 2.00 0.36
N PHE A 138 -8.80 0.95 0.26
CA PHE A 138 -8.57 0.25 -0.99
C PHE A 138 -9.88 -0.24 -1.63
N LEU A 139 -10.72 -0.94 -0.86
CA LEU A 139 -12.00 -1.46 -1.35
C LEU A 139 -12.95 -0.32 -1.78
N GLY A 140 -12.91 0.81 -1.08
CA GLY A 140 -13.65 2.01 -1.43
C GLY A 140 -13.18 2.64 -2.74
N GLN A 141 -11.88 2.64 -3.03
CA GLN A 141 -11.35 3.11 -4.31
C GLN A 141 -11.87 2.28 -5.49
N HIS A 142 -12.06 0.97 -5.29
CA HIS A 142 -12.51 0.03 -6.32
C HIS A 142 -14.02 -0.23 -6.32
N ALA A 143 -14.80 0.52 -5.52
CA ALA A 143 -16.22 0.25 -5.33
C ALA A 143 -17.06 0.32 -6.62
N HIS A 144 -16.65 1.11 -7.62
CA HIS A 144 -17.34 1.18 -8.91
C HIS A 144 -17.08 -0.06 -9.78
N GLU A 145 -15.87 -0.64 -9.71
CA GLU A 145 -15.48 -1.82 -10.47
C GLU A 145 -15.93 -3.11 -9.76
N ARG A 146 -15.90 -3.10 -8.43
CA ARG A 146 -16.21 -4.24 -7.54
C ARG A 146 -17.22 -3.84 -6.45
N PRO A 147 -18.47 -3.49 -6.82
CA PRO A 147 -19.50 -3.14 -5.85
C PRO A 147 -19.87 -4.30 -4.93
N ASP A 148 -19.71 -5.55 -5.40
CA ASP A 148 -19.87 -6.77 -4.63
C ASP A 148 -18.90 -6.84 -3.44
N ALA A 149 -17.64 -6.44 -3.66
CA ALA A 149 -16.63 -6.44 -2.61
C ALA A 149 -16.89 -5.36 -1.56
N LEU A 150 -17.37 -4.18 -1.97
CA LEU A 150 -17.78 -3.14 -1.02
C LEU A 150 -19.00 -3.59 -0.19
N ALA A 151 -19.96 -4.27 -0.80
CA ALA A 151 -21.11 -4.84 -0.08
C ALA A 151 -20.68 -5.91 0.95
N ALA A 152 -19.77 -6.81 0.56
CA ALA A 152 -19.20 -7.80 1.49
C ALA A 152 -18.41 -7.13 2.63
N ALA A 153 -17.61 -6.11 2.31
CA ALA A 153 -16.89 -5.32 3.32
C ALA A 153 -17.87 -4.66 4.30
N ARG A 154 -18.98 -4.12 3.80
CA ARG A 154 -20.06 -3.59 4.64
C ARG A 154 -20.62 -4.64 5.58
N GLU A 155 -20.98 -5.82 5.08
CA GLU A 155 -21.55 -6.89 5.93
C GLU A 155 -20.60 -7.26 7.07
N LEU A 156 -19.29 -7.35 6.77
CA LEU A 156 -18.25 -7.57 7.77
C LEU A 156 -18.19 -6.41 8.77
N VAL A 157 -18.16 -5.17 8.30
CA VAL A 157 -18.10 -3.97 9.14
C VAL A 157 -19.30 -3.89 10.08
N VAL A 158 -20.52 -4.13 9.57
CA VAL A 158 -21.75 -4.10 10.37
C VAL A 158 -21.77 -5.22 11.41
N SER A 159 -21.50 -6.46 11.00
CA SER A 159 -21.53 -7.63 11.91
C SER A 159 -20.46 -7.57 13.00
N THR A 160 -19.38 -6.82 12.77
CA THR A 160 -18.27 -6.66 13.72
C THR A 160 -18.18 -5.25 14.32
N TRP A 161 -19.19 -4.40 14.13
CA TRP A 161 -19.11 -2.96 14.46
C TRP A 161 -18.68 -2.70 15.91
N ALA A 162 -19.23 -3.48 16.86
CA ALA A 162 -18.93 -3.36 18.29
C ALA A 162 -17.46 -3.65 18.69
N LYS A 163 -16.64 -4.16 17.76
CA LYS A 163 -15.21 -4.44 18.00
C LYS A 163 -14.31 -3.23 17.72
N ARG A 164 -14.83 -2.21 17.05
CA ARG A 164 -14.08 -1.03 16.59
C ARG A 164 -13.85 -0.01 17.71
N ASN A 165 -12.75 0.74 17.60
CA ASN A 165 -12.46 1.88 18.46
C ASN A 165 -13.00 3.18 17.85
N GLU A 166 -12.90 4.29 18.58
CA GLU A 166 -13.36 5.61 18.14
C GLU A 166 -12.69 6.06 16.83
N GLU A 167 -11.37 5.87 16.71
CA GLU A 167 -10.58 6.24 15.54
C GLU A 167 -11.08 5.58 14.25
N GLU A 168 -11.31 4.26 14.27
CA GLU A 168 -11.85 3.55 13.11
C GLU A 168 -13.29 3.95 12.80
N THR A 169 -14.14 4.12 13.82
CA THR A 169 -15.53 4.54 13.59
C THR A 169 -15.61 5.95 13.00
N ASP A 170 -14.73 6.85 13.44
CA ASP A 170 -14.62 8.21 12.93
C ASP A 170 -14.11 8.21 11.50
N TRP A 171 -13.08 7.42 11.21
CA TRP A 171 -12.57 7.28 9.85
C TRP A 171 -13.64 6.75 8.89
N ILE A 172 -14.33 5.66 9.27
CA ILE A 172 -15.39 5.06 8.46
C ILE A 172 -16.50 6.08 8.21
N THR A 173 -16.97 6.75 9.26
CA THR A 173 -18.08 7.72 9.15
C THR A 173 -17.69 8.90 8.27
N ARG A 174 -16.42 9.30 8.26
CA ARG A 174 -15.93 10.43 7.49
C ARG A 174 -15.67 10.12 6.02
N PHE A 175 -15.08 8.96 5.73
CA PHE A 175 -14.52 8.68 4.39
C PHE A 175 -15.22 7.56 3.64
N LEU A 176 -15.88 6.65 4.35
CA LEU A 176 -16.61 5.53 3.75
C LEU A 176 -17.94 5.27 4.47
N PRO A 177 -18.79 6.30 4.69
CA PRO A 177 -19.97 6.18 5.54
C PRO A 177 -20.90 5.06 5.11
N GLN A 178 -20.98 4.78 3.81
CA GLN A 178 -21.80 3.70 3.26
C GLN A 178 -21.54 2.31 3.89
N VAL A 179 -20.35 2.02 4.42
CA VAL A 179 -20.11 0.73 5.10
C VAL A 179 -20.59 0.72 6.56
N ALA A 180 -20.93 1.87 7.15
CA ALA A 180 -21.35 2.00 8.54
C ALA A 180 -22.79 1.50 8.77
N PRO A 181 -23.12 0.93 9.94
CA PRO A 181 -24.41 0.28 10.19
C PRO A 181 -25.63 1.20 10.09
N HIS A 182 -25.46 2.51 10.29
CA HIS A 182 -26.54 3.49 10.29
C HIS A 182 -26.95 3.97 8.88
N VAL A 183 -26.25 3.57 7.82
CA VAL A 183 -26.59 3.95 6.44
C VAL A 183 -27.63 3.01 5.83
N GLN A 184 -28.62 3.60 5.17
CA GLN A 184 -29.74 2.90 4.53
C GLN A 184 -29.32 2.11 3.27
N VAL A 185 -30.09 1.08 2.94
CA VAL A 185 -29.94 0.24 1.74
C VAL A 185 -30.99 0.68 0.70
N PRO A 186 -30.70 0.74 -0.62
CA PRO A 186 -29.54 0.22 -1.33
C PRO A 186 -28.24 0.97 -1.07
N LEU A 187 -27.12 0.23 -1.05
CA LEU A 187 -25.79 0.79 -0.81
C LEU A 187 -25.43 1.80 -1.90
N GLN A 188 -25.24 3.06 -1.52
CA GLN A 188 -24.71 4.06 -2.43
C GLN A 188 -23.19 3.89 -2.55
N LEU A 189 -22.69 3.84 -3.79
CA LEU A 189 -21.25 3.79 -4.06
C LEU A 189 -20.62 5.17 -3.73
N PRO A 190 -19.35 5.20 -3.29
CA PRO A 190 -18.63 6.45 -3.09
C PRO A 190 -18.61 7.26 -4.39
N SER A 191 -18.65 8.59 -4.28
CA SER A 191 -18.50 9.47 -5.45
C SER A 191 -17.07 9.40 -6.00
N THR A 192 -16.87 9.83 -7.25
CA THR A 192 -15.53 9.96 -7.83
C THR A 192 -14.60 10.85 -6.99
N GLU A 193 -15.14 11.89 -6.36
CA GLU A 193 -14.39 12.77 -5.44
C GLU A 193 -13.99 12.04 -4.15
N ALA A 194 -14.89 11.22 -3.59
CA ALA A 194 -14.58 10.39 -2.44
C ALA A 194 -13.50 9.36 -2.78
N VAL A 195 -13.58 8.69 -3.93
CA VAL A 195 -12.54 7.77 -4.43
C VAL A 195 -11.19 8.48 -4.60
N THR A 196 -11.20 9.69 -5.16
CA THR A 196 -9.99 10.51 -5.30
C THR A 196 -9.38 10.85 -3.93
N THR A 197 -10.23 11.17 -2.95
CA THR A 197 -9.82 11.45 -1.56
C THR A 197 -9.21 10.22 -0.90
N LEU A 198 -9.82 9.05 -1.05
CA LEU A 198 -9.29 7.77 -0.55
C LEU A 198 -7.90 7.48 -1.13
N LYS A 199 -7.73 7.66 -2.45
CA LYS A 199 -6.42 7.48 -3.10
C LYS A 199 -5.38 8.47 -2.59
N ALA A 200 -5.76 9.73 -2.37
CA ALA A 200 -4.87 10.75 -1.82
C ALA A 200 -4.39 10.40 -0.39
N GLN A 201 -5.24 9.77 0.43
CA GLN A 201 -4.82 9.27 1.74
C GLN A 201 -3.73 8.21 1.62
N MET A 202 -3.90 7.22 0.74
CA MET A 202 -2.90 6.16 0.52
C MET A 202 -1.52 6.74 0.15
N ILE A 203 -1.53 7.71 -0.77
CA ILE A 203 -0.33 8.46 -1.16
C ILE A 203 0.30 9.15 0.05
N GLU A 204 -0.49 9.79 0.91
CA GLU A 204 0.03 10.47 2.10
C GLU A 204 0.53 9.52 3.19
N HIS A 205 -0.13 8.38 3.41
CA HIS A 205 0.39 7.32 4.29
C HIS A 205 1.73 6.81 3.80
N GLN A 206 1.87 6.57 2.50
CA GLN A 206 3.14 6.14 1.91
C GLN A 206 4.24 7.20 2.03
N ARG A 207 3.91 8.49 1.90
CA ARG A 207 4.89 9.60 2.14
C ARG A 207 5.36 9.63 3.58
N ARG A 208 4.45 9.51 4.53
CA ARG A 208 4.78 9.50 5.96
C ARG A 208 5.64 8.28 6.32
N GLY A 209 5.29 7.09 5.81
CA GLY A 209 6.09 5.88 5.97
C GLY A 209 7.51 6.02 5.41
N ALA A 210 7.67 6.63 4.23
CA ALA A 210 8.98 6.87 3.64
C ALA A 210 9.87 7.80 4.48
N ARG A 211 9.29 8.79 5.18
CA ARG A 211 10.04 9.71 6.06
C ARG A 211 10.54 9.07 7.35
N ILE A 212 9.89 8.01 7.82
CA ILE A 212 10.32 7.27 9.03
C ILE A 212 11.50 6.33 8.71
N LEU A 213 11.67 5.97 7.44
CA LEU A 213 12.70 5.04 6.95
C LEU A 213 13.94 5.74 6.35
N ALA A 214 13.91 7.06 6.20
CA ALA A 214 15.00 7.91 5.69
C ALA A 214 15.84 8.48 6.84
#